data_AF-A0A536TYY8-F1
#
_entry.id   AF-A0A536TYY8-F1
#
_cell.length_a   1.000
_cell.length_b   1.000
_cell.length_c   1.000
_cell.angle_alpha   90.00
_cell.angle_beta   90.00
_cell.angle_gamma   90.00
#
_symmetry.space_group_name_H-M   'P 1'
#
loop_
_entity.id
_entity.type
_entity.pdbx_description
1 polymer ?
#
loop_
_entity_poly.entity_id
_entity_poly.type
_entity_poly.pdbx_seq_one_letter_code
_entity_poly.pdbx_strand_id
1 'polypeptide(L)'
;FEASSEKHADIVFGKVNTDDEQDLAASFNIRSIPTLMFFREKVILFSQAGALPSSALEKIITQGRELDMAMVHKEIAEREAGAQQASVEGK
;
A
#
# COMPACT_ATOMS: atom_id res chain seq x y z
N PHE A 1 3.95 14.52 7.11
CA PHE A 1 3.01 14.14 6.03
C PHE A 1 2.75 15.36 5.15
N GLU A 2 2.40 16.48 5.79
CA GLU A 2 2.14 17.82 5.27
C GLU A 2 3.24 18.30 4.31
N ALA A 3 4.50 18.36 4.77
CA ALA A 3 5.61 18.82 3.94
C ALA A 3 5.85 17.98 2.68
N SER A 4 5.55 16.67 2.72
CA SER A 4 5.64 15.80 1.53
C SER A 4 4.43 16.02 0.62
N SER A 5 3.24 16.22 1.17
CA SER A 5 2.03 16.51 0.39
C SER A 5 2.10 17.82 -0.40
N GLU A 6 2.81 18.81 0.12
CA GLU A 6 3.07 20.07 -0.61
C GLU A 6 4.06 19.89 -1.77
N LYS A 7 5.00 18.96 -1.65
CA LYS A 7 6.05 18.71 -2.66
C LYS A 7 5.59 17.83 -3.81
N HIS A 8 4.67 16.91 -3.56
CA HIS A 8 4.22 15.89 -4.52
C HIS A 8 2.75 16.11 -4.87
N ALA A 9 2.46 17.18 -5.61
CA ALA A 9 1.10 17.58 -5.97
C ALA A 9 0.37 16.58 -6.90
N ASP A 10 1.11 15.66 -7.53
CA ASP A 10 0.59 14.58 -8.37
C ASP A 10 0.23 13.32 -7.57
N ILE A 11 0.51 13.30 -6.27
CA ILE A 11 0.15 12.21 -5.35
C ILE A 11 -0.99 12.68 -4.45
N VAL A 12 -2.02 11.84 -4.31
CA VAL A 12 -3.10 12.09 -3.36
C VAL A 12 -2.65 11.64 -1.97
N PHE A 13 -2.59 12.59 -1.04
CA PHE A 13 -2.33 12.33 0.37
C PHE A 13 -3.65 12.28 1.13
N GLY A 14 -4.03 11.08 1.59
CA GLY A 14 -5.25 10.86 2.36
C GLY A 14 -4.95 10.56 3.83
N LYS A 15 -5.83 11.04 4.72
CA LYS A 15 -5.89 10.61 6.13
C LYS A 15 -7.26 10.00 6.36
N VAL A 16 -7.30 8.85 6.99
CA VAL A 16 -8.54 8.13 7.33
C VAL A 16 -8.58 7.98 8.85
N ASN A 17 -9.71 8.33 9.46
CA ASN A 17 -9.95 8.02 10.87
C ASN A 17 -10.49 6.59 10.97
N THR A 18 -9.71 5.70 11.57
CA THR A 18 -10.10 4.29 11.73
C THR A 18 -11.17 4.07 12.78
N ASP A 19 -11.38 5.03 13.69
CA ASP A 19 -12.46 4.95 14.68
C ASP A 19 -13.83 5.16 14.02
N ASP A 20 -13.89 6.03 13.00
CA ASP A 20 -15.09 6.31 12.21
C ASP A 20 -15.28 5.25 11.09
N GLU A 21 -14.18 4.82 10.45
CA GLU A 21 -14.17 3.91 9.30
C GLU A 21 -13.70 2.50 9.69
N GLN A 22 -14.39 1.87 10.63
CA GLN A 22 -13.97 0.60 11.25
C GLN A 22 -13.91 -0.57 10.25
N ASP A 23 -14.89 -0.68 9.35
CA ASP A 23 -14.92 -1.75 8.34
C ASP A 23 -13.75 -1.61 7.36
N LEU A 24 -13.38 -0.39 7.00
CA LEU A 24 -12.24 -0.10 6.15
C LEU A 24 -10.93 -0.48 6.87
N ALA A 25 -10.78 -0.06 8.14
CA ALA A 25 -9.65 -0.44 8.98
C ALA A 25 -9.51 -1.96 9.09
N ALA A 26 -10.62 -2.68 9.26
CA ALA A 26 -10.66 -4.14 9.31
C ALA A 26 -10.22 -4.76 7.97
N SER A 27 -10.74 -4.27 6.84
CA SER A 27 -10.37 -4.78 5.50
C SER A 27 -8.88 -4.65 5.19
N PHE A 28 -8.23 -3.60 5.72
CA PHE A 28 -6.80 -3.37 5.58
C PHE A 28 -5.97 -3.92 6.74
N ASN A 29 -6.59 -4.67 7.66
CA ASN A 29 -5.95 -5.26 8.84
C ASN A 29 -5.18 -4.23 9.71
N ILE A 30 -5.73 -3.02 9.86
CA ILE A 30 -5.10 -1.98 10.67
C ILE A 30 -5.24 -2.33 12.16
N ARG A 31 -4.10 -2.58 12.82
CA ARG A 31 -4.03 -2.96 14.25
C ARG A 31 -3.31 -1.93 15.13
N SER A 32 -2.65 -0.96 14.50
CA SER A 32 -1.86 0.07 15.17
C SER A 32 -2.03 1.39 14.43
N ILE A 33 -2.07 2.49 15.18
CA ILE A 33 -2.24 3.84 14.63
C ILE A 33 -1.04 4.68 15.07
N PRO A 34 -0.40 5.44 14.15
CA PRO A 34 -0.68 5.51 12.72
C PRO A 34 -0.21 4.26 11.95
N THR A 35 -0.89 3.91 10.86
CA THR A 35 -0.38 2.98 9.83
C THR A 35 -0.29 3.75 8.52
N LEU A 36 0.86 3.62 7.84
CA LEU A 36 1.11 4.26 6.57
C LEU A 36 1.03 3.23 5.45
N MET A 37 0.26 3.56 4.42
CA MET A 37 0.07 2.73 3.24
C MET A 37 0.33 3.56 1.99
N PHE A 38 0.98 2.95 0.99
CA PHE A 38 1.19 3.55 -0.32
C PHE A 38 0.53 2.70 -1.40
N PHE A 39 -0.32 3.33 -2.19
CA PHE A 39 -1.09 2.69 -3.24
C PHE A 39 -0.66 3.22 -4.61
N ARG A 40 -0.55 2.32 -5.59
CA ARG A 40 -0.38 2.68 -7.00
C ARG A 40 -1.11 1.66 -7.87
N GLU A 41 -1.91 2.14 -8.82
CA GLU A 41 -2.69 1.29 -9.74
C GLU A 41 -3.53 0.21 -9.01
N LYS A 42 -4.16 0.61 -7.89
CA LYS A 42 -4.95 -0.27 -7.00
C LYS A 42 -4.16 -1.38 -6.29
N VAL A 43 -2.83 -1.33 -6.34
CA VAL A 43 -1.92 -2.23 -5.62
C VAL A 43 -1.35 -1.51 -4.40
N ILE A 44 -1.31 -2.21 -3.25
CA ILE A 44 -0.58 -1.76 -2.06
C ILE A 44 0.91 -2.06 -2.28
N LEU A 45 1.72 -1.04 -2.49
CA LEU A 45 3.16 -1.19 -2.66
C LEU A 45 3.92 -1.14 -1.34
N PHE A 46 3.35 -0.48 -0.33
CA PHE A 46 3.94 -0.36 1.00
C PHE A 46 2.83 -0.33 2.06
N SER A 47 3.06 -1.01 3.18
CA SER A 47 2.23 -0.92 4.37
C SER A 47 3.10 -1.14 5.61
N GLN A 48 3.10 -0.16 6.53
CA GLN A 48 3.84 -0.26 7.78
C GLN A 48 3.10 0.46 8.91
N ALA A 49 2.96 -0.23 10.03
CA ALA A 49 2.52 0.36 11.29
C ALA A 49 3.64 1.22 11.90
N GLY A 50 3.26 2.40 12.39
CA GLY A 50 4.15 3.34 13.05
C GLY A 50 4.36 4.63 12.25
N ALA A 51 4.85 5.66 12.95
CA ALA A 51 5.20 6.93 12.34
C ALA A 51 6.53 6.80 11.58
N LEU A 52 6.56 7.28 10.34
CA LEU A 52 7.78 7.35 9.55
C LEU A 52 8.41 8.75 9.64
N PRO A 53 9.73 8.86 9.79
CA PRO A 53 10.42 10.13 9.63
C PRO A 53 10.30 10.61 8.18
N SER A 54 10.31 11.93 7.97
CA SER A 54 10.10 12.53 6.64
C SER A 54 11.05 11.97 5.58
N SER A 55 12.32 11.73 5.90
CA SER A 55 13.30 11.17 4.97
C SER A 55 12.97 9.75 4.50
N ALA A 56 12.31 8.95 5.34
CA ALA A 56 11.87 7.61 4.97
C ALA A 56 10.61 7.67 4.08
N LEU A 57 9.67 8.58 4.38
CA LEU A 57 8.51 8.81 3.54
C LEU A 57 8.91 9.23 2.12
N GLU A 58 9.86 10.16 1.98
CA GLU A 58 10.38 10.57 0.67
C GLU A 58 11.00 9.40 -0.10
N LYS A 59 11.76 8.53 0.58
CA LYS A 59 12.33 7.33 -0.06
C LYS A 59 11.26 6.40 -0.60
N ILE A 60 10.18 6.18 0.16
CA ILE A 60 9.06 5.34 -0.27
C ILE A 60 8.39 5.95 -1.50
N ILE A 61 8.18 7.27 -1.52
CA ILE A 61 7.63 7.96 -2.68
C ILE A 61 8.53 7.77 -3.91
N THR A 62 9.83 7.99 -3.78
CA THR A 62 10.80 7.78 -4.88
C THR A 62 10.76 6.34 -5.39
N GLN A 63 10.85 5.35 -4.48
CA GLN A 63 10.81 3.94 -4.85
C GLN A 63 9.49 3.56 -5.53
N GLY A 64 8.36 4.05 -5.01
CA GLY A 64 7.04 3.81 -5.60
C GLY A 64 6.88 4.38 -7.00
N ARG A 65 7.61 5.44 -7.35
CA ARG A 65 7.67 6.02 -8.70
C ARG A 65 8.55 5.22 -9.64
N GLU A 66 9.73 4.80 -9.16
CA GLU A 66 10.71 4.04 -9.95
C GLU A 66 10.28 2.59 -10.21
N LEU A 67 9.33 2.08 -9.43
CA LEU A 67 8.84 0.71 -9.57
C LEU A 67 8.17 0.48 -10.94
N ASP A 68 8.59 -0.60 -11.62
CA ASP A 68 7.98 -1.07 -12.85
C ASP A 68 6.67 -1.80 -12.55
N MET A 69 5.55 -1.10 -12.78
CA MET A 69 4.23 -1.66 -12.51
C MET A 69 3.86 -2.81 -13.45
N ALA A 70 4.42 -2.88 -14.66
CA ALA A 70 4.15 -4.00 -15.56
C ALA A 70 4.70 -5.31 -14.96
N MET A 71 5.89 -5.25 -14.37
CA MET A 71 6.48 -6.37 -13.63
C MET A 71 5.68 -6.69 -12.36
N VAL A 72 5.26 -5.68 -11.59
CA VAL A 72 4.43 -5.87 -10.39
C VAL A 72 3.12 -6.59 -10.71
N HIS A 73 2.38 -6.11 -11.73
CA HIS A 73 1.12 -6.74 -12.13
C HIS A 73 1.33 -8.15 -12.66
N LYS A 74 2.42 -8.39 -13.41
CA LYS A 74 2.79 -9.73 -13.87
C LYS A 74 3.01 -10.67 -12.68
N GLU A 75 3.79 -10.27 -11.68
CA GLU A 75 4.03 -11.09 -10.48
C GLU A 75 2.73 -11.35 -9.70
N ILE A 76 1.85 -10.35 -9.56
CA ILE A 76 0.57 -10.51 -8.89
C ILE A 76 -0.30 -11.52 -9.63
N ALA A 77 -0.42 -11.40 -10.95
CA ALA A 77 -1.19 -12.32 -11.78
C ALA A 77 -0.64 -13.76 -11.70
N GLU A 78 0.69 -13.93 -11.70
CA GLU A 78 1.33 -15.23 -11.54
C GLU A 78 1.07 -15.83 -10.14
N ARG A 79 1.11 -15.02 -9.08
CA ARG A 79 0.79 -15.47 -7.71
C ARG A 79 -0.68 -15.84 -7.55
N GLU A 80 -1.59 -15.06 -8.13
CA GLU A 80 -3.03 -15.36 -8.12
C GLU A 80 -3.33 -16.65 -8.88
N ALA A 81 -2.71 -16.84 -10.06
CA ALA A 81 -2.85 -18.07 -10.85
C ALA A 81 -2.30 -19.29 -10.10
N GLY A 82 -1.14 -19.16 -9.43
CA GLY A 82 -0.54 -20.23 -8.64
C GLY A 82 -1.34 -20.57 -7.36
N ALA A 83 -1.87 -19.55 -6.67
CA ALA A 83 -2.73 -19.75 -5.49
C ALA A 83 -4.06 -20.41 -5.86
N GLN A 84 -4.61 -20.08 -7.04
CA GLN A 84 -5.81 -20.73 -7.58
C GLN A 84 -5.55 -22.20 -7.93
N GLN A 85 -4.37 -22.55 -8.43
CA GLN A 85 -4.01 -23.95 -8.77
C GLN A 85 -3.81 -24.83 -7.52
N ALA A 86 -3.12 -24.34 -6.49
CA ALA A 86 -2.91 -25.07 -5.24
C ALA A 86 -4.22 -25.36 -4.47
N SER A 87 -5.27 -24.55 -4.69
CA SER A 87 -6.59 -24.71 -4.08
C SER A 87 -7.44 -25.80 -4.74
N VAL A 88 -7.09 -26.25 -5.96
CA VAL A 88 -7.88 -27.21 -6.75
C VAL A 88 -7.33 -28.64 -6.60
N GLU A 89 -6.04 -28.81 -6.32
CA GLU A 89 -5.40 -30.13 -6.13
C GLU A 89 -5.54 -30.72 -4.71
N GLY A 90 -6.08 -29.97 -3.74
CA GLY A 90 -6.20 -30.40 -2.34
C GLY A 90 -7.54 -31.03 -1.93
N LYS A 91 -8.38 -31.49 -2.87
CA LYS A 91 -9.66 -32.16 -2.58
C LYS A 91 -9.54 -33.68 -2.47
#